data_AF-A0A357NEI7-F1
#
_entry.id   AF-A0A357NEI7-F1
#
_cell.length_a   1.000
_cell.length_b   1.000
_cell.length_c   1.000
_cell.angle_alpha   90.00
_cell.angle_beta   90.00
_cell.angle_gamma   90.00
#
_symmetry.space_group_name_H-M   'P 1'
#
loop_
_entity.id
_entity.type
_entity.pdbx_description
1 polymer ?
#
loop_
_entity_poly.entity_id
_entity_poly.type
_entity_poly.pdbx_seq_one_letter_code
_entity_poly.pdbx_strand_id
1 'polypeptide(L)'
;PVATVARTRVIGETERDGQRWYFLDEGLYGTFSGLIFDHQDYELETFKFDARKVPATFAGPSCDSLDVIVKDRETPVLEVDDLVLVPICGAYTSASATTFNGFALAKTVIWEDVKDALPSAKQKEHV
;
A
#
# COMPACT_ATOMS: atom_id res chain seq x y z
N PRO A 1 -1.98 -18.14 9.31
CA PRO A 1 -2.93 -17.05 9.68
C PRO A 1 -2.25 -15.69 9.53
N VAL A 2 -2.78 -14.86 8.63
CA VAL A 2 -2.39 -13.46 8.52
C VAL A 2 -3.21 -12.69 9.56
N ALA A 3 -2.55 -12.00 10.50
CA ALA A 3 -3.22 -11.32 11.61
C ALA A 3 -3.62 -9.88 11.29
N THR A 4 -2.92 -9.22 10.36
CA THR A 4 -3.15 -7.81 10.01
C THR A 4 -2.85 -7.61 8.54
N VAL A 5 -3.78 -6.94 7.85
CA VAL A 5 -3.63 -6.43 6.48
C VAL A 5 -3.62 -4.90 6.51
N ALA A 6 -2.86 -4.26 5.63
CA ALA A 6 -2.87 -2.82 5.48
C ALA A 6 -3.51 -2.45 4.13
N ARG A 7 -4.20 -1.32 4.13
CA ARG A 7 -4.77 -0.72 2.91
C ARG A 7 -4.20 0.67 2.78
N THR A 8 -3.61 0.95 1.63
CA THR A 8 -3.12 2.26 1.25
C THR A 8 -3.72 2.67 -0.09
N ARG A 9 -3.69 3.96 -0.39
CA ARG A 9 -4.28 4.55 -1.59
C ARG A 9 -3.20 5.22 -2.43
N VAL A 10 -3.32 5.12 -3.74
CA VAL A 10 -2.55 5.95 -4.68
C VAL A 10 -3.01 7.41 -4.56
N ILE A 11 -2.11 8.28 -4.11
CA ILE A 11 -2.35 9.73 -3.96
C ILE A 11 -1.70 10.56 -5.08
N GLY A 12 -0.84 9.94 -5.86
CA GLY A 12 -0.20 10.57 -7.00
C GLY A 12 0.38 9.54 -7.95
N GLU A 13 0.46 9.91 -9.21
CA GLU A 13 1.12 9.12 -10.23
C GLU A 13 1.98 10.02 -11.11
N THR A 14 3.06 9.46 -11.64
CA THR A 14 3.91 10.16 -12.61
C THR A 14 4.66 9.16 -13.48
N GLU A 15 5.22 9.63 -14.58
CA GLU A 15 6.14 8.86 -15.41
C GLU A 15 7.51 9.55 -15.37
N ARG A 16 8.55 8.78 -15.05
CA ARG A 16 9.94 9.24 -14.97
C ARG A 16 10.77 8.33 -15.86
N ASP A 17 11.41 8.90 -16.88
CA ASP A 17 12.26 8.16 -17.83
C ASP A 17 11.57 6.92 -18.44
N GLY A 18 10.27 7.03 -18.74
CA GLY A 18 9.47 5.93 -19.29
C GLY A 18 9.01 4.87 -18.27
N GLN A 19 9.31 5.07 -16.99
CA GLN A 19 8.85 4.20 -15.90
C GLN A 19 7.72 4.87 -15.11
N ARG A 20 6.67 4.10 -14.81
CA ARG A 20 5.56 4.57 -13.97
C ARG A 20 5.92 4.56 -12.49
N TRP A 21 5.47 5.58 -11.79
CA TRP A 21 5.64 5.77 -10.36
C TRP A 21 4.28 6.04 -9.72
N TYR A 22 3.98 5.33 -8.65
CA TYR A 22 2.79 5.54 -7.82
C TYR A 22 3.22 5.95 -6.42
N PHE A 23 2.66 7.07 -5.93
CA PHE A 23 2.85 7.55 -4.57
C PHE A 23 1.67 7.10 -3.74
N LEU A 24 1.95 6.45 -2.62
CA LEU A 24 0.98 5.90 -1.70
C LEU A 24 0.79 6.84 -0.50
N ASP A 25 -0.38 6.80 0.14
CA ASP A 25 -0.62 7.52 1.42
C ASP A 25 0.04 6.85 2.64
N GLU A 26 0.84 5.82 2.40
CA GLU A 26 1.74 5.18 3.38
C GLU A 26 3.10 4.90 2.75
N GLY A 27 4.14 4.80 3.57
CA GLY A 27 5.52 4.68 3.15
C GLY A 27 6.46 4.11 4.20
N LEU A 28 7.75 4.26 3.91
CA LEU A 28 8.88 3.78 4.68
C LEU A 28 8.88 4.27 6.13
N TYR A 29 8.42 5.49 6.35
CA TYR A 29 8.40 6.10 7.68
C TYR A 29 7.19 5.68 8.53
N GLY A 30 6.25 4.91 7.95
CA GLY A 30 5.06 4.39 8.62
C GLY A 30 5.07 2.86 8.68
N THR A 31 4.04 2.24 8.12
CA THR A 31 3.78 0.79 8.12
C THR A 31 4.88 0.01 7.41
N PHE A 32 5.53 0.61 6.41
CA PHE A 32 6.61 -0.05 5.64
C PHE A 32 8.00 0.13 6.25
N SER A 33 8.11 0.66 7.48
CA SER A 33 9.37 0.79 8.22
C SER A 33 10.15 -0.52 8.35
N GLY A 34 9.48 -1.67 8.31
CA GLY A 34 10.09 -3.00 8.28
C GLY A 34 11.02 -3.22 7.09
N LEU A 35 10.91 -2.46 5.99
CA LEU A 35 11.89 -2.48 4.90
C LEU A 35 13.32 -2.15 5.40
N ILE A 36 13.44 -1.19 6.33
CA ILE A 36 14.73 -0.78 6.89
C ILE A 36 15.08 -1.59 8.14
N PHE A 37 14.12 -1.76 9.05
CA PHE A 37 14.42 -2.29 10.39
C PHE A 37 14.34 -3.81 10.49
N ASP A 38 13.59 -4.46 9.59
CA ASP A 38 13.32 -5.90 9.64
C ASP A 38 13.62 -6.61 8.31
N HIS A 39 14.16 -5.88 7.32
CA HIS A 39 14.43 -6.37 5.96
C HIS A 39 13.23 -7.09 5.33
N GLN A 40 12.01 -6.65 5.64
CA GLN A 40 10.78 -7.22 5.11
C GLN A 40 10.67 -6.96 3.60
N ASP A 41 10.12 -7.92 2.88
CA ASP A 41 9.70 -7.76 1.48
C ASP A 41 8.17 -7.79 1.42
N TYR A 42 7.56 -6.66 1.11
CA TYR A 42 6.11 -6.51 1.17
C TYR A 42 5.46 -6.88 -0.17
N GLU A 43 4.49 -7.78 -0.10
CA GLU A 43 3.60 -8.04 -1.22
C GLU A 43 2.56 -6.92 -1.35
N LEU A 44 2.46 -6.34 -2.55
CA LEU A 44 1.44 -5.39 -2.93
C LEU A 44 0.42 -6.06 -3.85
N GLU A 45 -0.83 -6.10 -3.41
CA GLU A 45 -1.98 -6.58 -4.17
C GLU A 45 -2.84 -5.39 -4.61
N THR A 46 -3.44 -5.52 -5.79
CA THR A 46 -4.31 -4.50 -6.39
C THR A 46 -5.63 -5.15 -6.79
N PHE A 47 -6.66 -4.34 -7.03
CA PHE A 47 -8.01 -4.82 -7.35
C PHE A 47 -8.32 -4.83 -8.86
N LYS A 48 -7.30 -4.63 -9.72
CA LYS A 48 -7.41 -4.63 -11.19
C LYS A 48 -6.84 -5.95 -11.77
N PHE A 49 -7.59 -7.05 -11.62
CA PHE A 49 -7.10 -8.43 -11.84
C PHE A 49 -6.83 -8.80 -13.31
N ASP A 50 -7.67 -8.36 -14.25
CA ASP A 50 -7.57 -8.74 -15.68
C ASP A 50 -6.86 -7.70 -16.56
N ALA A 51 -6.17 -6.74 -15.93
CA ALA A 51 -5.48 -5.68 -16.64
C ALA A 51 -4.05 -6.09 -17.04
N ARG A 52 -3.62 -5.61 -18.22
CA ARG A 52 -2.22 -5.73 -18.65
C ARG A 52 -1.31 -5.09 -17.60
N LYS A 53 -0.28 -5.83 -17.18
CA LYS A 53 0.72 -5.36 -16.23
C LYS A 53 1.83 -4.57 -16.94
N VAL A 54 2.36 -3.61 -16.22
CA VAL A 54 3.50 -2.77 -16.60
C VAL A 54 4.43 -2.66 -15.39
N PRO A 55 5.74 -2.50 -15.60
CA PRO A 55 6.66 -2.27 -14.50
C PRO A 55 6.41 -0.88 -13.89
N ALA A 56 6.32 -0.83 -12.57
CA ALA A 56 6.18 0.42 -11.83
C ALA A 56 6.96 0.42 -10.51
N THR A 57 7.27 1.62 -10.04
CA THR A 57 7.84 1.88 -8.72
C THR A 57 6.77 2.45 -7.79
N PHE A 58 6.71 1.96 -6.56
CA PHE A 58 5.83 2.49 -5.51
C PHE A 58 6.66 3.21 -4.46
N ALA A 59 6.28 4.44 -4.15
CA ALA A 59 6.92 5.30 -3.17
C ALA A 59 5.91 5.76 -2.12
N GLY A 60 6.40 6.11 -0.94
CA GLY A 60 5.59 6.69 0.11
C GLY A 60 5.33 8.18 -0.07
N PRO A 61 4.62 8.80 0.89
CA PRO A 61 4.15 10.18 0.77
C PRO A 61 5.20 11.21 1.16
N SER A 62 6.34 10.80 1.73
CA SER A 62 7.33 11.75 2.24
C SER A 62 8.16 12.39 1.13
N CYS A 63 8.83 13.48 1.50
CA CYS A 63 9.73 14.20 0.60
C CYS A 63 11.15 13.60 0.57
N ASP A 64 11.39 12.49 1.27
CA ASP A 64 12.69 11.82 1.26
C ASP A 64 12.76 10.86 0.07
N SER A 65 13.83 10.97 -0.72
CA SER A 65 14.10 10.05 -1.84
C SER A 65 14.29 8.59 -1.43
N LEU A 66 14.53 8.32 -0.15
CA LEU A 66 14.60 6.96 0.40
C LEU A 66 13.22 6.32 0.56
N ASP A 67 12.13 7.09 0.56
CA ASP A 67 10.76 6.63 0.77
C ASP A 67 10.21 5.87 -0.45
N VAL A 68 10.87 4.77 -0.79
CA VAL A 68 10.55 3.87 -1.89
C VAL A 68 10.26 2.50 -1.31
N ILE A 69 9.07 1.97 -1.60
CA ILE A 69 8.56 0.72 -1.04
C ILE A 69 9.02 -0.46 -1.89
N VAL A 70 8.78 -0.38 -3.20
CA VAL A 70 9.20 -1.41 -4.16
C VAL A 70 9.49 -0.77 -5.51
N LYS A 71 10.52 -1.27 -6.19
CA LYS A 71 10.93 -0.83 -7.53
C LYS A 71 10.62 -1.91 -8.56
N ASP A 72 10.37 -1.49 -9.80
CA ASP A 72 10.26 -2.37 -10.96
C ASP A 72 9.28 -3.55 -10.80
N ARG A 73 8.17 -3.35 -10.08
CA ARG A 73 7.15 -4.37 -9.83
C ARG A 73 6.11 -4.36 -10.95
N GLU A 74 5.84 -5.53 -11.52
CA GLU A 74 4.74 -5.73 -12.47
C GLU A 74 3.39 -5.52 -11.78
N THR A 75 2.68 -4.47 -12.17
CA THR A 75 1.37 -4.09 -11.63
C THR A 75 0.45 -3.67 -12.76
N PRO A 76 -0.88 -3.87 -12.66
CA PRO A 76 -1.80 -3.17 -13.55
C PRO A 76 -1.61 -1.65 -13.47
N VAL A 77 -2.03 -0.94 -14.52
CA VAL A 77 -2.07 0.53 -14.49
C VAL A 77 -3.06 0.97 -13.42
N LEU A 78 -2.56 1.71 -12.43
CA LEU A 78 -3.35 2.30 -11.36
C LEU A 78 -3.61 3.76 -11.67
N GLU A 79 -4.60 4.32 -10.99
CA GLU A 79 -4.97 5.74 -11.03
C GLU A 79 -4.99 6.28 -9.61
N VAL A 80 -4.97 7.61 -9.45
CA VAL A 80 -5.24 8.24 -8.15
C VAL A 80 -6.57 7.72 -7.60
N ASP A 81 -6.61 7.49 -6.29
CA ASP A 81 -7.70 6.86 -5.53
C ASP A 81 -7.81 5.34 -5.63
N ASP A 82 -7.04 4.65 -6.49
CA ASP A 82 -6.96 3.19 -6.45
C ASP A 82 -6.39 2.70 -5.11
N LEU A 83 -6.92 1.57 -4.65
CA LEU A 83 -6.50 0.92 -3.42
C LEU A 83 -5.43 -0.14 -3.70
N VAL A 84 -4.44 -0.18 -2.82
CA VAL A 84 -3.40 -1.21 -2.75
C VAL A 84 -3.51 -1.89 -1.39
N LEU A 85 -3.51 -3.22 -1.40
CA LEU A 85 -3.57 -4.06 -0.21
C LEU A 85 -2.18 -4.65 0.07
N VAL A 86 -1.81 -4.69 1.35
CA VAL A 86 -0.59 -5.34 1.84
C VAL A 86 -1.02 -6.46 2.78
N PRO A 87 -0.96 -7.73 2.33
CA PRO A 87 -1.52 -8.84 3.11
C PRO A 87 -0.78 -9.08 4.42
N ILE A 88 0.56 -9.07 4.42
CA ILE A 88 1.35 -9.46 5.60
C ILE A 88 2.00 -8.23 6.21
N CYS A 89 1.32 -7.59 7.17
CA CYS A 89 1.84 -6.36 7.80
C CYS A 89 1.60 -6.29 9.32
N GLY A 90 1.55 -7.44 10.01
CA GLY A 90 1.22 -7.50 11.44
C GLY A 90 2.39 -7.39 12.42
N ALA A 91 3.63 -7.61 11.98
CA ALA A 91 4.81 -7.62 12.83
C ALA A 91 5.85 -6.61 12.34
N TYR A 92 6.46 -5.89 13.27
CA TYR A 92 7.55 -4.93 13.01
C TYR A 92 7.25 -3.88 11.92
N THR A 93 5.97 -3.54 11.77
CA THR A 93 5.43 -2.52 10.86
C THR A 93 5.05 -1.27 11.65
N SER A 94 3.79 -1.15 12.07
CA SER A 94 3.28 0.00 12.85
C SER A 94 4.04 0.21 14.17
N ALA A 95 4.70 -0.82 14.69
CA ALA A 95 5.51 -0.75 15.91
C ALA A 95 6.73 0.18 15.78
N SER A 96 7.23 0.41 14.56
CA SER A 96 8.36 1.30 14.27
C SER A 96 7.96 2.48 13.36
N ALA A 97 6.66 2.70 13.19
CA ALA A 97 6.13 3.85 12.45
C ALA A 97 6.41 5.17 13.20
N THR A 98 6.59 6.24 12.43
CA THR A 98 6.93 7.58 12.92
C THR A 98 5.96 8.61 12.36
N THR A 99 5.96 9.81 12.93
CA THR A 99 5.23 10.97 12.39
C THR A 99 6.14 11.88 11.56
N PHE A 100 7.09 11.29 10.82
CA PHE A 100 7.99 12.02 9.94
C PHE A 100 7.20 12.84 8.90
N ASN A 101 7.71 14.02 8.52
CA ASN A 101 6.98 15.02 7.72
C ASN A 101 5.60 15.44 8.28
N GLY A 102 5.27 15.10 9.53
CA GLY A 102 3.98 15.43 10.14
C GLY A 102 2.82 14.52 9.71
N PHE A 103 3.09 13.41 9.01
CA PHE A 103 2.04 12.45 8.65
C PHE A 103 1.52 11.70 9.90
N ALA A 104 0.22 11.42 9.91
CA ALA A 104 -0.41 10.68 10.99
C ALA A 104 -0.08 9.18 10.88
N LEU A 105 -0.04 8.50 12.04
CA LEU A 105 0.09 7.05 12.06
C LEU A 105 -1.15 6.39 11.46
N ALA A 106 -0.95 5.30 10.70
CA ALA A 106 -2.03 4.50 10.16
C ALA A 106 -2.94 3.98 11.29
N LYS A 107 -4.26 4.08 11.09
CA LYS A 107 -5.24 3.64 12.09
C LYS A 107 -5.39 2.12 12.05
N THR A 108 -5.09 1.46 13.17
CA THR A 108 -5.44 0.05 13.37
C THR A 108 -6.94 -0.09 13.61
N VAL A 109 -7.55 -1.04 12.92
CA VAL A 109 -8.98 -1.39 13.06
C VAL A 109 -9.09 -2.87 13.36
N ILE A 110 -9.87 -3.22 14.38
CA ILE A 110 -10.18 -4.61 14.72
C ILE A 110 -11.32 -5.07 13.81
N TRP A 111 -11.04 -6.07 12.95
CA TRP A 111 -12.00 -6.54 11.95
C TRP A 111 -13.29 -7.05 12.59
N GLU A 112 -13.17 -7.81 13.68
CA GLU A 112 -14.27 -8.41 14.41
C GLU A 112 -15.26 -7.37 14.93
N ASP A 113 -14.79 -6.14 15.22
CA ASP A 113 -15.62 -5.06 15.76
C ASP A 113 -16.39 -4.30 14.66
N VAL A 114 -15.93 -4.36 13.40
CA VAL A 114 -16.45 -3.51 12.32
C VAL A 114 -17.12 -4.25 11.17
N LYS A 115 -16.86 -5.56 11.03
CA LYS A 115 -17.32 -6.35 9.87
C LYS A 115 -18.83 -6.30 9.65
N ASP A 116 -19.61 -6.22 10.72
CA ASP A 116 -21.09 -6.22 10.65
C ASP A 116 -21.66 -4.84 10.29
N ALA A 117 -20.88 -3.77 10.45
CA ALA A 117 -21.26 -2.41 10.09
C ALA A 117 -20.94 -2.09 8.61
N LEU A 118 -20.13 -2.92 7.95
CA LEU A 118 -19.79 -2.74 6.55
C LEU A 118 -20.93 -3.25 5.66
N PRO A 119 -21.33 -2.50 4.62
CA PRO A 119 -22.31 -2.99 3.66
C PRO A 119 -21.76 -4.28 3.04
N SER A 120 -22.60 -5.33 3.01
CA SER A 120 -22.25 -6.60 2.38
C SER A 120 -21.72 -6.34 0.96
N ALA A 121 -20.52 -6.83 0.66
CA ALA A 121 -19.93 -6.71 -0.67
C ALA A 121 -20.91 -7.36 -1.67
N LYS A 122 -21.60 -6.54 -2.47
CA LYS A 122 -22.34 -7.07 -3.61
C LYS A 122 -21.29 -7.63 -4.56
N GLN A 123 -21.22 -8.96 -4.66
CA GLN A 123 -20.49 -9.61 -5.75
C GLN A 123 -21.07 -9.05 -7.04
N LYS A 124 -20.30 -8.22 -7.75
CA LYS A 124 -20.62 -7.92 -9.15
C LYS A 124 -20.34 -9.22 -9.91
N GLU A 125 -21.40 -9.95 -10.23
CA GLU A 125 -21.34 -11.03 -11.21
C GLU A 125 -20.71 -10.44 -12.48
N HIS A 126 -19.55 -10.99 -12.86
CA HIS A 126 -18.99 -10.74 -14.18
C HIS A 126 -19.88 -11.47 -15.19
N VAL A 127 -20.57 -10.69 -16.03
CA VAL A 127 -21.26 -11.14 -17.24
C VAL A 127 -20.30 -11.02 -18.41
#